data_AF-A0A840S790-F1
#
_entry.id   AF-A0A840S790-F1
#
_cell.length_a   1.000
_cell.length_b   1.000
_cell.length_c   1.000
_cell.angle_alpha   90.00
_cell.angle_beta   90.00
_cell.angle_gamma   90.00
#
_symmetry.space_group_name_H-M   'P 1'
#
loop_
_entity.id
_entity.type
_entity.pdbx_description
1 polymer ?
#
loop_
_entity_poly.entity_id
_entity_poly.type
_entity_poly.pdbx_seq_one_letter_code
_entity_poly.pdbx_strand_id
1 'polypeptide(L)'
;MKATENYSRLWDGSEPGWVVVRHTEDREALHVVFSRSGPTMFEIKALRSVIPTLAEKRAIEVLASFKGMLEFSVGEFESSAARKLRRQFETAGLQVASKAYRVVSHSLINELSKVYLLIEDAAKSEEVAEEAIKQGLPIRHSVV
;
A
#
# COMPACT_ATOMS: atom_id res chain seq x y z
N MET A 1 -6.40 30.59 2.47
CA MET A 1 -6.76 29.79 3.66
C MET A 1 -5.93 28.53 3.63
N LYS A 2 -5.12 28.28 4.67
CA LYS A 2 -4.46 26.98 4.78
C LYS A 2 -5.54 25.92 4.96
N ALA A 3 -5.41 24.81 4.25
CA ALA A 3 -6.42 23.76 4.26
C ALA A 3 -6.59 23.12 5.67
N THR A 4 -5.66 23.37 6.59
CA THR A 4 -5.70 22.99 8.02
C THR A 4 -6.55 23.93 8.91
N GLU A 5 -6.91 25.14 8.48
CA GLU A 5 -7.71 26.09 9.28
C GLU A 5 -9.09 25.53 9.63
N ASN A 6 -9.68 24.72 8.76
CA ASN A 6 -10.98 24.08 9.00
C ASN A 6 -10.93 22.97 10.07
N TYR A 7 -9.74 22.60 10.54
CA TYR A 7 -9.50 21.52 11.49
C TYR A 7 -8.85 22.01 12.80
N SER A 8 -8.73 23.32 13.00
CA SER A 8 -8.10 23.87 14.23
C SER A 8 -8.75 23.37 15.51
N ARG A 9 -10.07 23.16 15.46
CA ARG A 9 -10.90 22.67 16.59
C ARG A 9 -10.40 21.38 17.23
N LEU A 10 -9.65 20.59 16.47
CA LEU A 10 -9.07 19.33 16.94
C LEU A 10 -7.95 19.57 17.98
N TRP A 11 -7.26 20.71 17.94
CA TRP A 11 -6.05 20.99 18.72
C TRP A 11 -6.01 22.34 19.43
N ASP A 12 -6.92 23.26 19.12
CA ASP A 12 -7.05 24.54 19.83
C ASP A 12 -7.80 24.42 21.18
N GLY A 13 -8.24 23.21 21.54
CA GLY A 13 -8.92 22.90 22.80
C GLY A 13 -10.44 23.13 22.78
N SER A 14 -11.01 23.61 21.67
CA SER A 14 -12.47 23.80 21.55
C SER A 14 -13.24 22.48 21.46
N GLU A 15 -12.62 21.42 20.94
CA GLU A 15 -13.13 20.05 21.05
C GLU A 15 -12.12 19.15 21.77
N PRO A 16 -12.33 18.79 23.05
CA PRO A 16 -11.41 17.91 23.75
C PRO A 16 -11.52 16.46 23.29
N GLY A 17 -10.47 15.69 23.55
CA GLY A 17 -10.46 14.23 23.37
C GLY A 17 -9.86 13.74 22.05
N TRP A 18 -9.48 14.64 21.14
CA TRP A 18 -8.80 14.27 19.90
C TRP A 18 -7.37 13.78 20.15
N VAL A 19 -7.00 12.69 19.49
CA VAL A 19 -5.64 12.13 19.46
C VAL A 19 -5.32 11.67 18.04
N VAL A 20 -4.03 11.58 17.74
CA VAL A 20 -3.52 10.99 16.50
C VAL A 20 -3.19 9.53 16.75
N VAL A 21 -3.80 8.63 16.00
CA VAL A 21 -3.42 7.21 16.00
C VAL A 21 -2.43 6.98 14.87
N ARG A 22 -1.24 6.50 15.23
CA ARG A 22 -0.18 6.10 14.31
C ARG A 22 -0.30 4.61 14.04
N HIS A 23 -0.60 4.27 12.80
CA HIS A 23 -0.62 2.91 12.30
C HIS A 23 0.73 2.59 11.66
N THR A 24 1.20 1.38 11.85
CA THR A 24 2.44 0.90 11.23
C THR A 24 2.16 -0.43 10.58
N GLU A 25 2.30 -0.49 9.26
CA GLU A 25 2.06 -1.68 8.47
C GLU A 25 3.38 -2.12 7.82
N ASP A 26 3.74 -3.39 8.00
CA ASP A 26 4.83 -4.01 7.25
C ASP A 26 4.27 -4.49 5.90
N ARG A 27 4.83 -3.94 4.82
CA ARG A 27 4.42 -4.22 3.43
C ARG A 27 5.58 -4.78 2.62
N GLU A 28 5.24 -5.48 1.56
CA GLU A 28 6.20 -6.01 0.59
C GLU A 28 5.76 -5.69 -0.82
N ALA A 29 6.68 -5.12 -1.61
CA ALA A 29 6.53 -4.97 -3.05
C ALA A 29 7.02 -6.25 -3.72
N LEU A 30 6.19 -6.84 -4.60
CA LEU A 30 6.48 -8.08 -5.32
C LEU A 30 6.76 -7.82 -6.79
N HIS A 31 7.84 -8.41 -7.29
CA HIS A 31 8.26 -8.34 -8.68
C HIS A 31 8.51 -9.74 -9.23
N VAL A 32 7.93 -10.07 -10.38
CA VAL A 32 8.34 -11.26 -11.14
C VAL A 32 9.58 -10.89 -11.94
N VAL A 33 10.64 -11.65 -11.79
CA VAL A 33 11.94 -11.40 -12.44
C VAL A 33 12.09 -12.30 -13.64
N PHE A 34 12.50 -11.73 -14.76
CA PHE A 34 12.78 -12.46 -15.99
C PHE A 34 14.29 -12.53 -16.27
N SER A 35 14.66 -13.42 -17.17
CA SER A 35 16.01 -13.47 -17.71
C SER A 35 16.38 -12.18 -18.47
N ARG A 36 17.68 -11.97 -18.75
CA ARG A 36 18.16 -10.82 -19.55
C ARG A 36 17.58 -10.77 -20.97
N SER A 37 17.11 -11.90 -21.50
CA SER A 37 16.40 -11.98 -22.78
C SER A 37 14.92 -11.59 -22.70
N GLY A 38 14.42 -11.24 -21.51
CA GLY A 38 13.01 -11.02 -21.22
C GLY A 38 12.27 -12.30 -20.84
N PRO A 39 10.93 -12.22 -20.74
CA PRO A 39 10.11 -13.37 -20.37
C PRO A 39 10.04 -14.41 -21.50
N THR A 40 10.08 -15.66 -21.10
CA THR A 40 9.81 -16.82 -21.93
C THR A 40 8.31 -17.04 -22.10
N MET A 41 7.92 -17.79 -23.15
CA MET A 41 6.52 -18.18 -23.32
C MET A 41 5.99 -19.03 -22.15
N PHE A 42 6.86 -19.77 -21.46
CA PHE A 42 6.52 -20.51 -20.25
C PHE A 42 6.14 -19.56 -19.11
N GLU A 43 6.99 -18.57 -18.83
CA GLU A 43 6.72 -17.55 -17.79
C GLU A 43 5.45 -16.74 -18.10
N ILE A 44 5.20 -16.38 -19.37
CA ILE A 44 3.96 -15.71 -19.76
C ILE A 44 2.73 -16.58 -19.51
N LYS A 45 2.79 -17.89 -19.80
CA LYS A 45 1.69 -18.80 -19.49
C LYS A 45 1.46 -18.92 -17.98
N ALA A 46 2.53 -19.02 -17.20
CA ALA A 46 2.46 -19.05 -15.74
C ALA A 46 1.85 -17.76 -15.19
N LEU A 47 2.30 -16.58 -15.64
CA LEU A 47 1.72 -15.29 -15.26
C LEU A 47 0.22 -15.22 -15.53
N ARG A 48 -0.20 -15.67 -16.71
CA ARG A 48 -1.62 -15.71 -17.10
C ARG A 48 -2.46 -16.67 -16.26
N SER A 49 -1.85 -17.70 -15.66
CA SER A 49 -2.58 -18.60 -14.74
C SER A 49 -2.79 -18.00 -13.35
N VAL A 50 -1.96 -17.02 -12.95
CA VAL A 50 -2.01 -16.42 -11.60
C VAL A 50 -2.69 -15.05 -11.61
N ILE A 51 -2.56 -14.27 -12.70
CA ILE A 51 -3.07 -12.91 -12.81
C ILE A 51 -4.29 -12.86 -13.75
N PRO A 52 -5.52 -12.67 -13.21
CA PRO A 52 -6.75 -12.71 -14.02
C PRO A 52 -6.76 -11.73 -15.19
N THR A 53 -6.27 -10.49 -14.99
CA THR A 53 -6.24 -9.46 -16.04
C THR A 53 -5.31 -9.81 -17.21
N LEU A 54 -4.30 -10.66 -17.00
CA LEU A 54 -3.45 -11.17 -18.07
C LEU A 54 -4.07 -12.41 -18.75
N ALA A 55 -4.89 -13.17 -18.02
CA ALA A 55 -5.57 -14.36 -18.55
C ALA A 55 -6.48 -14.01 -19.74
N GLU A 56 -7.13 -12.85 -19.68
CA GLU A 56 -8.05 -12.31 -20.71
C GLU A 56 -7.37 -12.04 -22.06
N LYS A 57 -6.05 -11.81 -22.07
CA LYS A 57 -5.29 -11.52 -23.29
C LYS A 57 -4.68 -12.80 -23.85
N ARG A 58 -4.41 -12.84 -25.16
CA ARG A 58 -3.69 -13.98 -25.76
C ARG A 58 -2.24 -14.00 -25.29
N ALA A 59 -1.66 -15.18 -25.09
CA ALA A 59 -0.28 -15.31 -24.59
C ALA A 59 0.74 -14.53 -25.45
N ILE A 60 0.55 -14.52 -26.77
CA ILE A 60 1.44 -13.80 -27.68
C ILE A 60 1.34 -12.28 -27.55
N GLU A 61 0.16 -11.75 -27.22
CA GLU A 61 -0.05 -10.32 -26.98
C GLU A 61 0.60 -9.90 -25.66
N VAL A 62 0.45 -10.72 -24.62
CA VAL A 62 1.11 -10.49 -23.33
C VAL A 62 2.64 -10.53 -23.50
N LEU A 63 3.16 -11.55 -24.19
CA LEU A 63 4.60 -11.67 -24.47
C LEU A 63 5.12 -10.45 -25.24
N ALA A 64 4.39 -9.98 -26.26
CA ALA A 64 4.77 -8.79 -27.01
C ALA A 64 4.81 -7.54 -26.14
N SER A 65 3.84 -7.37 -25.23
CA SER A 65 3.80 -6.24 -24.30
C SER A 65 4.91 -6.24 -23.24
N PHE A 66 5.52 -7.41 -22.99
CA PHE A 66 6.58 -7.56 -21.99
C PHE A 66 7.97 -7.70 -22.64
N LYS A 67 8.08 -7.53 -23.96
CA LYS A 67 9.35 -7.69 -24.68
C LYS A 67 10.39 -6.70 -24.15
N GLY A 68 11.53 -7.21 -23.71
CA GLY A 68 12.63 -6.42 -23.15
C GLY A 68 12.44 -6.01 -21.68
N MET A 69 11.31 -6.37 -21.06
CA MET A 69 11.15 -6.21 -19.61
C MET A 69 11.99 -7.24 -18.87
N LEU A 70 12.70 -6.80 -17.85
CA LEU A 70 13.48 -7.66 -16.95
C LEU A 70 12.70 -8.01 -15.68
N GLU A 71 11.67 -7.23 -15.38
CA GLU A 71 10.81 -7.43 -14.23
C GLU A 71 9.39 -6.95 -14.53
N PHE A 72 8.43 -7.54 -13.83
CA PHE A 72 7.04 -7.13 -13.84
C PHE A 72 6.57 -6.90 -12.40
N SER A 73 6.12 -5.67 -12.13
CA SER A 73 5.55 -5.31 -10.83
C SER A 73 4.18 -5.96 -10.64
N VAL A 74 4.06 -6.84 -9.65
CA VAL A 74 2.79 -7.46 -9.26
C VAL A 74 1.97 -6.50 -8.39
N GLY A 75 2.65 -5.71 -7.56
CA GLY A 75 2.05 -4.73 -6.67
C GLY A 75 2.62 -4.77 -5.27
N GLU A 76 1.96 -4.03 -4.39
CA GLU A 76 2.33 -3.83 -2.99
C GLU A 76 1.27 -4.40 -2.07
N PHE A 77 1.69 -5.24 -1.13
CA PHE A 77 0.76 -5.98 -0.26
C PHE A 77 1.24 -5.97 1.18
N GLU A 78 0.33 -6.11 2.12
CA GLU A 78 0.68 -6.47 3.50
C GLU A 78 1.55 -7.74 3.50
N SER A 79 2.58 -7.81 4.36
CA SER A 79 3.56 -8.91 4.34
C SER A 79 2.93 -10.30 4.39
N SER A 80 1.82 -10.49 5.11
CA SER A 80 1.13 -11.79 5.19
C SER A 80 0.51 -12.20 3.85
N ALA A 81 -0.13 -11.27 3.14
CA ALA A 81 -0.69 -11.46 1.81
C ALA A 81 0.40 -11.62 0.75
N ALA A 82 1.47 -10.81 0.83
CA ALA A 82 2.63 -10.89 -0.06
C ALA A 82 3.25 -12.29 -0.03
N ARG A 83 3.44 -12.88 1.17
CA ARG A 83 3.96 -14.25 1.33
C ARG A 83 3.07 -15.30 0.65
N LYS A 84 1.74 -15.16 0.75
CA LYS A 84 0.80 -16.08 0.09
C LYS A 84 0.89 -15.97 -1.43
N LEU A 85 0.86 -14.74 -1.95
CA LEU A 85 0.98 -14.48 -3.39
C LEU A 85 2.32 -14.99 -3.93
N ARG A 86 3.44 -14.62 -3.30
CA ARG A 86 4.77 -15.09 -3.69
C ARG A 86 4.83 -16.61 -3.86
N ARG A 87 4.29 -17.37 -2.90
CA ARG A 87 4.23 -18.84 -3.02
C ARG A 87 3.41 -19.31 -4.22
N GLN A 88 2.30 -18.65 -4.55
CA GLN A 88 1.49 -19.00 -5.73
C GLN A 88 2.28 -18.80 -7.03
N PHE A 89 2.99 -17.67 -7.16
CA PHE A 89 3.84 -17.40 -8.31
C PHE A 89 5.02 -18.40 -8.39
N GLU A 90 5.71 -18.65 -7.28
CA GLU A 90 6.81 -19.63 -7.22
C GLU A 90 6.34 -21.06 -7.57
N THR A 91 5.15 -21.46 -7.10
CA THR A 91 4.55 -22.76 -7.44
C THR A 91 4.21 -22.87 -8.94
N ALA A 92 3.87 -21.75 -9.57
CA ALA A 92 3.67 -21.67 -11.03
C ALA A 92 5.01 -21.66 -11.82
N GLY A 93 6.15 -21.76 -11.14
CA GLY A 93 7.47 -21.79 -11.75
C GLY A 93 8.06 -20.41 -12.07
N LEU A 94 7.53 -19.34 -11.46
CA LEU A 94 8.03 -17.97 -11.65
C LEU A 94 9.05 -17.61 -10.58
N GLN A 95 10.09 -16.88 -10.99
CA GLN A 95 11.03 -16.27 -10.05
C GLN A 95 10.45 -14.96 -9.52
N VAL A 96 10.36 -14.83 -8.20
CA VAL A 96 9.79 -13.64 -7.54
C VAL A 96 10.83 -13.00 -6.63
N ALA A 97 11.06 -11.70 -6.82
CA ALA A 97 11.78 -10.86 -5.87
C ALA A 97 10.77 -10.12 -4.99
N SER A 98 11.13 -9.89 -3.72
CA SER A 98 10.37 -9.03 -2.82
C SER A 98 11.25 -7.96 -2.18
N LYS A 99 10.66 -6.79 -1.94
CA LYS A 99 11.27 -5.70 -1.19
C LYS A 99 10.36 -5.34 -0.03
N ALA A 100 10.80 -5.64 1.19
CA ALA A 100 10.08 -5.27 2.41
C ALA A 100 10.31 -3.79 2.75
N TYR A 101 9.26 -3.13 3.20
CA TYR A 101 9.29 -1.77 3.71
C TYR A 101 8.15 -1.56 4.69
N ARG A 102 8.23 -0.46 5.45
CA ARG A 102 7.24 -0.13 6.47
C ARG A 102 6.51 1.13 6.06
N VAL A 103 5.19 1.06 6.11
CA VAL A 103 4.31 2.22 5.89
C VAL A 103 3.83 2.71 7.25
N VAL A 104 3.86 4.02 7.42
CA VAL A 104 3.28 4.70 8.59
C VAL A 104 2.15 5.56 8.07
N SER A 105 0.98 5.44 8.67
CA SER A 105 -0.17 6.29 8.37
C SER A 105 -0.78 6.80 9.66
N HIS A 106 -1.47 7.92 9.55
CA HIS A 106 -2.08 8.58 10.69
C HIS A 106 -3.60 8.68 10.51
N SER A 107 -4.33 8.50 11.61
CA SER A 107 -5.76 8.77 11.66
C SER A 107 -6.10 9.60 12.90
N LEU A 108 -7.16 10.38 12.83
CA LEU A 108 -7.62 11.20 13.94
C LEU A 108 -8.84 10.55 14.58
N ILE A 109 -8.78 10.32 15.89
CA ILE A 109 -9.87 9.77 16.68
C ILE A 109 -10.15 10.69 17.86
N ASN A 110 -11.43 10.87 18.18
CA ASN A 110 -11.82 11.45 19.46
C ASN A 110 -12.05 10.31 20.47
N GLU A 111 -11.16 10.17 21.45
CA GLU A 111 -11.22 9.11 22.46
C GLU A 111 -12.42 9.27 23.40
N LEU A 112 -12.98 10.48 23.56
CA LEU A 112 -14.13 10.74 24.43
C LEU A 112 -15.44 10.32 23.75
N SER A 113 -15.65 10.75 22.50
CA SER A 113 -16.87 10.43 21.74
C SER A 113 -16.78 9.14 20.93
N LYS A 114 -15.60 8.50 20.87
CA LYS A 114 -15.34 7.24 20.14
C LYS A 114 -15.61 7.34 18.63
N VAL A 115 -15.37 8.51 18.04
CA VAL A 115 -15.55 8.73 16.59
C VAL A 115 -14.21 8.93 15.89
N TYR A 116 -14.15 8.48 14.64
CA TYR A 116 -13.05 8.78 13.73
C TYR A 116 -13.40 9.99 12.88
N LEU A 117 -12.40 10.85 12.64
CA LEU A 117 -12.50 11.85 11.59
C LEU A 117 -12.09 11.23 10.26
N LEU A 118 -13.03 11.14 9.33
CA LEU A 118 -12.76 10.72 7.96
C LEU A 118 -12.48 11.96 7.10
N ILE A 119 -11.29 12.01 6.51
CA ILE A 119 -10.93 12.96 5.46
C ILE A 119 -10.70 12.14 4.19
N GLU A 120 -11.58 12.28 3.20
CA GLU A 120 -11.59 11.43 1.99
C GLU A 120 -10.35 11.64 1.11
N ASP A 121 -9.79 12.85 1.10
CA ASP A 121 -8.54 13.16 0.44
C ASP A 121 -7.36 12.69 1.32
N ALA A 122 -6.63 11.68 0.85
CA ALA A 122 -5.52 11.08 1.59
C ALA A 122 -4.36 12.06 1.84
N ALA A 123 -4.03 12.93 0.87
CA ALA A 123 -2.96 13.91 1.03
C ALA A 123 -3.37 14.97 2.06
N LYS A 124 -4.64 15.38 2.01
CA LYS A 124 -5.22 16.29 3.01
C LYS A 124 -5.25 15.66 4.40
N SER A 125 -5.62 14.39 4.50
CA SER A 125 -5.66 13.65 5.76
C SER A 125 -4.29 13.61 6.43
N GLU A 126 -3.25 13.31 5.66
CA GLU A 126 -1.87 13.29 6.16
C GLU A 126 -1.42 14.69 6.61
N GLU A 127 -1.68 15.73 5.80
CA GLU A 127 -1.35 17.11 6.16
C GLU A 127 -2.00 17.55 7.48
N VAL A 128 -3.28 17.19 7.69
CA VAL A 128 -4.01 17.53 8.93
C VAL A 128 -3.46 16.74 10.12
N ALA A 129 -3.10 15.47 9.94
CA ALA A 129 -2.51 14.67 11.01
C ALA A 129 -1.11 15.16 11.40
N GLU A 130 -0.26 15.50 10.42
CA GLU A 130 1.05 16.09 10.69
C GLU A 130 0.94 17.43 11.42
N GLU A 131 -0.01 18.28 11.04
CA GLU A 131 -0.25 19.54 11.72
C GLU A 131 -0.76 19.31 13.15
N ALA A 132 -1.71 18.38 13.35
CA ALA A 132 -2.17 17.99 14.68
C ALA A 132 -1.01 17.55 15.60
N ILE A 133 -0.08 16.74 15.08
CA ILE A 133 1.13 16.34 15.80
C ILE A 133 1.98 17.56 16.17
N LYS A 134 2.22 18.48 15.21
CA LYS A 134 2.99 19.72 15.46
C LYS A 134 2.35 20.61 16.52
N GLN A 135 1.01 20.63 16.57
CA GLN A 135 0.23 21.39 17.56
C GLN A 135 0.13 20.67 18.92
N GLY A 136 0.73 19.48 19.06
CA GLY A 136 0.88 18.81 20.35
C GLY A 136 -0.21 17.79 20.67
N LEU A 137 -1.00 17.34 19.70
CA LEU A 137 -1.95 16.26 19.95
C LEU A 137 -1.24 14.98 20.41
N PRO A 138 -1.77 14.30 21.44
CA PRO A 138 -1.21 13.03 21.88
C PRO A 138 -1.21 12.02 20.74
N ILE A 139 -0.13 11.23 20.65
CA ILE A 139 -0.02 10.13 19.70
C ILE A 139 -0.34 8.81 20.42
N ARG A 140 -1.14 7.96 19.79
CA ARG A 140 -1.38 6.58 20.18
C ARG A 140 -0.79 5.66 19.12
N HIS A 141 -0.19 4.56 19.55
CA HIS A 141 0.32 3.53 18.64
C HIS A 141 -0.71 2.42 18.57
N SER A 142 -1.24 2.16 17.37
CA SER A 142 -1.96 0.91 17.14
C SER A 142 -0.93 -0.18 16.83
N VAL A 143 -1.06 -1.30 17.53
CA VAL A 143 -0.45 -2.54 17.08
C VAL A 143 -1.55 -3.25 16.33
N VAL A 144 -1.46 -3.27 15.00
CA VAL A 144 -2.30 -4.12 14.15
C VAL A 144 -1.68 -5.51 14.14
#